data_AF-A0A537Q8Z3-F1
#
_entry.id   AF-A0A537Q8Z3-F1
#
_cell.length_a   1.000
_cell.length_b   1.000
_cell.length_c   1.000
_cell.angle_alpha   90.00
_cell.angle_beta   90.00
_cell.angle_gamma   90.00
#
_symmetry.space_group_name_H-M   'P 1'
#
loop_
_entity.id
_entity.type
_entity.pdbx_description
1 polymer ?
#
loop_
_entity_poly.entity_id
_entity_poly.type
_entity_poly.pdbx_seq_one_letter_code
_entity_poly.pdbx_strand_id
1 'polypeptide(L)'
;MDVAMRSLAASLVMATLMGTSALAAECPGGRPDALGTERVLVVAPKEHARIGTMQYPETLPLADKEVVLSFDDGPLPPYTDRVLETLAAECVKATFFMVGRQAHAYPATVRRVYNEGHTVASHSQNHPRIFTRLTLAGAQQEVEQGIQSITGALGDARALGPFFRFPGLGRSRAVEAYLASHSIMVWSADFVADDWTHISAQQVLHRALQRLEEKGKGVLLLHDIQPATALMLPRLLRELKARGYRIVQVVPAGPDRPRTVTEPENWVMHKPVKPAWPTVLTAESSKPNAPSVQSFGWPHPFRSPLAVPTPIPSDMASLFDSQILARLAAAEPENEPMLPMSAGLWMQPVQPVPSFGLPSGLGELTVALSTEELADELVAPEETLASMVAASPWSTHLKPRPAAAKMRAAPTSVRPAHPSPLRPKFVAHTPDPNARDAPSY
;
A
#
# COMPACT_ATOMS: atom_id res chain seq x y z
N MET A 1 60.34 -39.55 27.12
CA MET A 1 60.75 -38.95 25.84
C MET A 1 60.09 -39.78 24.75
N ASP A 2 59.17 -39.31 23.94
CA ASP A 2 58.52 -38.03 23.80
C ASP A 2 57.41 -38.21 22.75
N VAL A 3 56.40 -37.34 22.79
CA VAL A 3 55.38 -37.09 21.75
C VAL A 3 54.26 -38.13 21.57
N ALA A 4 53.28 -38.05 22.48
CA ALA A 4 51.88 -38.28 22.14
C ALA A 4 51.28 -37.00 21.54
N MET A 5 51.04 -36.95 20.23
CA MET A 5 50.16 -35.95 19.63
C MET A 5 49.75 -36.37 18.22
N ARG A 6 48.45 -36.71 18.05
CA ARG A 6 47.67 -36.57 16.81
C ARG A 6 46.22 -36.96 17.09
N SER A 7 45.50 -36.02 17.71
CA SER A 7 44.04 -36.01 17.76
C SER A 7 43.51 -35.53 16.42
N LEU A 8 42.72 -36.36 15.74
CA LEU A 8 41.90 -35.98 14.58
C LEU A 8 40.44 -36.22 14.98
N ALA A 9 39.83 -35.24 15.62
CA ALA A 9 38.40 -35.16 15.83
C ALA A 9 37.83 -34.26 14.73
N ALA A 10 37.26 -34.87 13.70
CA ALA A 10 36.44 -34.18 12.71
C ALA A 10 35.04 -33.99 13.29
N SER A 11 34.78 -32.84 13.92
CA SER A 11 33.43 -32.42 14.29
C SER A 11 32.79 -31.70 13.12
N LEU A 12 31.89 -32.40 12.43
CA LEU A 12 31.00 -31.85 11.41
C LEU A 12 29.95 -30.98 12.12
N VAL A 13 30.16 -29.66 12.16
CA VAL A 13 29.13 -28.70 12.59
C VAL A 13 28.19 -28.49 11.41
N MET A 14 27.08 -29.23 11.42
CA MET A 14 25.97 -28.99 10.51
C MET A 14 25.18 -27.78 11.03
N ALA A 15 25.57 -26.58 10.61
CA ALA A 15 24.83 -25.36 10.91
C ALA A 15 23.52 -25.38 10.12
N THR A 16 22.43 -25.77 10.77
CA THR A 16 21.08 -25.54 10.28
C THR A 16 20.82 -24.04 10.25
N LEU A 17 20.93 -23.43 9.07
CA LEU A 17 20.45 -22.08 8.78
C LEU A 17 18.91 -22.09 8.80
N MET A 18 18.32 -22.10 9.99
CA MET A 18 16.92 -21.70 10.13
C MET A 18 16.85 -20.19 9.92
N GLY A 19 16.26 -19.77 8.81
CA GLY A 19 16.00 -18.35 8.53
C GLY A 19 15.21 -17.73 9.68
N THR A 20 15.84 -16.82 10.41
CA THR A 20 15.18 -16.10 11.50
C THR A 20 14.26 -15.04 10.92
N SER A 21 13.00 -15.40 10.66
CA SER A 21 11.92 -14.43 10.60
C SER A 21 11.76 -13.86 12.01
N ALA A 22 12.14 -12.60 12.23
CA ALA A 22 11.89 -11.95 13.50
C ALA A 22 10.37 -11.85 13.71
N LEU A 23 9.86 -12.46 14.79
CA LEU A 23 8.48 -12.29 15.23
C LEU A 23 8.23 -10.81 15.51
N ALA A 24 7.09 -10.28 15.07
CA ALA A 24 6.74 -8.90 15.37
C ALA A 24 6.48 -8.74 16.88
N ALA A 25 6.68 -7.52 17.40
CA ALA A 25 6.48 -7.22 18.81
C ALA A 25 5.03 -7.53 19.27
N GLU A 26 4.90 -8.07 20.48
CA GLU A 26 3.61 -8.40 21.10
C GLU A 26 2.72 -7.16 21.24
N CYS A 27 1.41 -7.36 21.03
CA CYS A 27 0.39 -6.33 21.19
C CYS A 27 0.45 -5.68 22.59
N PRO A 28 0.67 -4.35 22.68
CA PRO A 28 0.61 -3.66 23.95
C PRO A 28 -0.75 -3.89 24.65
N GLY A 29 -0.70 -4.29 25.92
CA GLY A 29 -1.90 -4.55 26.73
C GLY A 29 -2.49 -5.95 26.56
N GLY A 30 -1.77 -6.90 25.95
CA GLY A 30 -2.12 -8.32 26.00
C GLY A 30 -3.48 -8.64 25.41
N ARG A 31 -3.81 -8.08 24.24
CA ARG A 31 -5.05 -8.35 23.52
C ARG A 31 -4.91 -9.64 22.69
N PRO A 32 -5.37 -10.81 23.17
CA PRO A 32 -5.23 -12.07 22.42
C PRO A 32 -6.05 -12.05 21.11
N ASP A 33 -7.08 -11.22 21.05
CA ASP A 33 -8.01 -11.14 19.92
C ASP A 33 -7.61 -10.11 18.86
N ALA A 34 -6.50 -9.39 19.01
CA ALA A 34 -5.97 -8.56 17.93
C ALA A 34 -5.49 -9.42 16.74
N LEU A 35 -5.56 -8.88 15.52
CA LEU A 35 -4.99 -9.54 14.33
C LEU A 35 -3.46 -9.65 14.42
N GLY A 36 -2.79 -8.57 14.86
CA GLY A 36 -1.35 -8.50 14.95
C GLY A 36 -0.64 -8.38 13.61
N THR A 37 0.67 -8.15 13.69
CA THR A 37 1.58 -8.29 12.56
C THR A 37 2.27 -9.64 12.71
N GLU A 38 2.19 -10.51 11.70
CA GLU A 38 2.74 -11.87 11.76
C GLU A 38 4.27 -11.86 11.81
N ARG A 39 4.88 -11.10 10.91
CA ARG A 39 6.33 -11.02 10.76
C ARG A 39 6.76 -9.73 10.10
N VAL A 40 8.04 -9.43 10.25
CA VAL A 40 8.71 -8.34 9.55
C VAL A 40 9.49 -8.89 8.36
N LEU A 41 9.14 -8.44 7.16
CA LEU A 41 9.89 -8.69 5.94
C LEU A 41 10.89 -7.54 5.73
N VAL A 42 12.17 -7.84 5.92
CA VAL A 42 13.28 -6.92 5.68
C VAL A 42 13.72 -7.03 4.21
N VAL A 43 13.59 -5.95 3.44
CA VAL A 43 13.86 -5.91 1.99
C VAL A 43 15.06 -5.04 1.67
N ALA A 44 15.93 -5.49 0.76
CA ALA A 44 17.05 -4.73 0.24
C ALA A 44 16.70 -4.10 -1.13
N PRO A 45 16.55 -2.76 -1.24
CA PRO A 45 16.20 -2.09 -2.49
C PRO A 45 17.14 -2.35 -3.68
N LYS A 46 18.40 -2.71 -3.41
CA LYS A 46 19.42 -2.96 -4.44
C LYS A 46 19.25 -4.32 -5.13
N GLU A 47 18.68 -5.30 -4.43
CA GLU A 47 18.50 -6.66 -4.96
C GLU A 47 17.25 -6.73 -5.83
N HIS A 48 16.17 -6.11 -5.36
CA HIS A 48 14.90 -6.03 -6.07
C HIS A 48 14.54 -4.56 -6.25
N ALA A 49 14.74 -4.03 -7.45
CA ALA A 49 14.53 -2.59 -7.69
C ALA A 49 13.04 -2.22 -7.80
N ARG A 50 12.15 -3.18 -8.14
CA ARG A 50 10.76 -2.93 -8.52
C ARG A 50 9.86 -4.10 -8.13
N ILE A 51 8.73 -3.85 -7.48
CA ILE A 51 7.76 -4.89 -7.06
C ILE A 51 6.32 -4.47 -7.33
N GLY A 52 5.43 -5.46 -7.41
CA GLY A 52 3.98 -5.32 -7.48
C GLY A 52 3.44 -5.71 -8.85
N THR A 53 2.62 -6.76 -8.86
CA THR A 53 2.16 -7.45 -10.08
C THR A 53 1.22 -6.66 -10.96
N MET A 54 0.71 -5.51 -10.52
CA MET A 54 -0.01 -4.61 -11.42
C MET A 54 0.88 -4.05 -12.53
N GLN A 55 2.20 -4.02 -12.34
CA GLN A 55 3.13 -3.37 -13.28
C GLN A 55 4.44 -4.11 -13.52
N TYR A 56 4.82 -5.02 -12.65
CA TYR A 56 6.11 -5.70 -12.67
C TYR A 56 5.92 -7.22 -12.54
N PRO A 57 6.89 -8.03 -13.03
CA PRO A 57 6.81 -9.48 -12.88
C PRO A 57 7.06 -9.94 -11.43
N GLU A 58 7.80 -9.14 -10.64
CA GLU A 58 8.11 -9.44 -9.25
C GLU A 58 7.10 -8.81 -8.29
N THR A 59 6.90 -9.46 -7.15
CA THR A 59 6.21 -8.96 -5.96
C THR A 59 7.00 -9.33 -4.70
N LEU A 60 6.52 -8.90 -3.53
CA LEU A 60 7.14 -9.25 -2.27
C LEU A 60 7.05 -10.77 -2.01
N PRO A 61 8.09 -11.36 -1.39
CA PRO A 61 8.15 -12.77 -0.99
C PRO A 61 7.23 -13.07 0.19
N LEU A 62 5.95 -13.10 -0.12
CA LEU A 62 4.85 -13.39 0.78
C LEU A 62 4.46 -14.86 0.67
N ALA A 63 4.21 -15.48 1.82
CA ALA A 63 3.55 -16.78 1.88
C ALA A 63 2.07 -16.62 1.51
N ASP A 64 1.42 -17.74 1.23
CA ASP A 64 -0.02 -17.74 0.97
C ASP A 64 -0.77 -17.23 2.21
N LYS A 65 -1.85 -16.46 1.96
CA LYS A 65 -2.62 -15.74 2.97
C LYS A 65 -1.85 -14.61 3.68
N GLU A 66 -0.69 -14.18 3.19
CA GLU A 66 -0.03 -12.97 3.69
C GLU A 66 -0.41 -11.71 2.89
N VAL A 67 -0.62 -10.61 3.61
CA VAL A 67 -1.03 -9.33 3.04
C VAL A 67 -0.16 -8.22 3.59
N VAL A 68 0.28 -7.32 2.72
CA VAL A 68 0.91 -6.05 3.11
C VAL A 68 -0.10 -4.94 2.87
N LEU A 69 -0.43 -4.18 3.91
CA LEU A 69 -1.26 -2.98 3.79
C LEU A 69 -0.37 -1.79 3.42
N SER A 70 -0.77 -1.06 2.39
CA SER A 70 -0.12 0.19 1.99
C SER A 70 -1.12 1.32 1.78
N PHE A 71 -0.74 2.52 2.18
CA PHE A 71 -1.56 3.73 2.09
C PHE A 71 -0.82 4.83 1.32
N ASP A 72 -1.47 5.40 0.31
CA ASP A 72 -0.94 6.48 -0.52
C ASP A 72 -1.60 7.83 -0.20
N ASP A 73 -0.96 8.91 -0.67
CA ASP A 73 -1.40 10.32 -0.68
C ASP A 73 -1.36 11.09 0.63
N GLY A 74 -1.34 10.40 1.77
CA GLY A 74 -1.33 11.02 3.09
C GLY A 74 -0.07 11.85 3.42
N PRO A 75 -0.05 12.44 4.62
CA PRO A 75 -1.12 12.42 5.62
C PRO A 75 -2.25 13.44 5.39
N LEU A 76 -3.45 13.11 5.88
CA LEU A 76 -4.61 14.00 6.04
C LEU A 76 -5.31 13.68 7.38
N PRO A 77 -5.07 14.45 8.46
CA PRO A 77 -5.38 14.05 9.83
C PRO A 77 -6.79 13.49 10.11
N PRO A 78 -7.91 14.07 9.59
CA PRO A 78 -9.25 13.53 9.84
C PRO A 78 -9.42 12.04 9.48
N TYR A 79 -8.61 11.54 8.54
CA TYR A 79 -8.67 10.16 8.06
C TYR A 79 -7.42 9.36 8.44
N THR A 80 -6.22 9.93 8.27
CA THR A 80 -4.96 9.28 8.66
C THR A 80 -4.96 8.92 10.15
N ASP A 81 -5.45 9.80 11.03
CA ASP A 81 -5.48 9.52 12.46
C ASP A 81 -6.45 8.36 12.79
N ARG A 82 -7.57 8.26 12.08
CA ARG A 82 -8.53 7.14 12.22
C ARG A 82 -7.94 5.81 11.70
N VAL A 83 -7.19 5.87 10.62
CA VAL A 83 -6.45 4.72 10.10
C VAL A 83 -5.43 4.24 11.14
N LEU A 84 -4.63 5.16 11.71
CA LEU A 84 -3.65 4.84 12.75
C LEU A 84 -4.31 4.26 14.02
N GLU A 85 -5.39 4.87 14.50
CA GLU A 85 -6.18 4.34 15.63
C GLU A 85 -6.63 2.89 15.39
N THR A 86 -7.12 2.60 14.17
CA THR A 86 -7.58 1.26 13.79
C THR A 86 -6.43 0.26 13.72
N LEU A 87 -5.31 0.64 13.11
CA LEU A 87 -4.12 -0.20 13.01
C LEU A 87 -3.52 -0.49 14.40
N ALA A 88 -3.46 0.52 15.27
CA ALA A 88 -3.00 0.38 16.65
C ALA A 88 -3.91 -0.53 17.48
N ALA A 89 -5.24 -0.43 17.29
CA ALA A 89 -6.20 -1.28 18.00
C ALA A 89 -6.02 -2.78 17.70
N GLU A 90 -5.52 -3.10 16.50
CA GLU A 90 -5.26 -4.46 16.01
C GLU A 90 -3.75 -4.82 15.99
N CYS A 91 -2.88 -3.93 16.47
CA CYS A 91 -1.41 -4.06 16.43
C CYS A 91 -0.83 -4.39 15.04
N VAL A 92 -1.47 -3.86 14.02
CA VAL A 92 -1.08 -4.05 12.62
C VAL A 92 -0.12 -2.96 12.20
N LYS A 93 0.97 -3.32 11.52
CA LYS A 93 1.88 -2.37 10.86
C LYS A 93 1.61 -2.33 9.36
N ALA A 94 1.95 -1.21 8.74
CA ALA A 94 1.63 -0.89 7.36
C ALA A 94 2.73 0.01 6.76
N THR A 95 2.66 0.22 5.45
CA THR A 95 3.56 1.14 4.73
C THR A 95 2.79 2.36 4.22
N PHE A 96 3.28 3.56 4.49
CA PHE A 96 2.65 4.82 4.09
C PHE A 96 3.53 5.53 3.06
N PHE A 97 3.05 5.66 1.83
CA PHE A 97 3.68 6.44 0.76
C PHE A 97 3.11 7.86 0.82
N MET A 98 3.87 8.78 1.40
CA MET A 98 3.40 10.14 1.68
C MET A 98 3.76 11.11 0.57
N VAL A 99 2.84 12.04 0.28
CA VAL A 99 3.12 13.18 -0.60
C VAL A 99 3.88 14.23 0.20
N GLY A 100 5.01 14.71 -0.33
CA GLY A 100 5.90 15.61 0.39
C GLY A 100 5.24 16.91 0.84
N ARG A 101 4.35 17.50 0.03
CA ARG A 101 3.55 18.66 0.45
C ARG A 101 2.64 18.37 1.65
N GLN A 102 2.04 17.19 1.71
CA GLN A 102 1.19 16.78 2.83
C GLN A 102 2.04 16.55 4.07
N ALA A 103 3.19 15.89 3.93
CA ALA A 103 4.14 15.68 5.01
C ALA A 103 4.65 17.00 5.61
N HIS A 104 4.95 18.00 4.77
CA HIS A 104 5.33 19.34 5.20
C HIS A 104 4.18 20.06 5.93
N ALA A 105 2.93 19.88 5.50
CA ALA A 105 1.78 20.49 6.14
C ALA A 105 1.41 19.86 7.49
N TYR A 106 1.62 18.55 7.64
CA TYR A 106 1.23 17.78 8.83
C TYR A 106 2.40 16.99 9.43
N PRO A 107 3.50 17.65 9.83
CA PRO A 107 4.72 16.95 10.26
C PRO A 107 4.52 16.17 11.56
N ALA A 108 3.57 16.59 12.41
CA ALA A 108 3.19 15.84 13.61
C ALA A 108 2.61 14.46 13.28
N THR A 109 1.73 14.38 12.26
CA THR A 109 1.14 13.12 11.81
C THR A 109 2.20 12.22 11.17
N VAL A 110 3.13 12.77 10.40
CA VAL A 110 4.27 11.99 9.84
C VAL A 110 5.08 11.32 10.96
N ARG A 111 5.45 12.08 12.00
CA ARG A 111 6.16 11.54 13.16
C ARG A 111 5.34 10.51 13.91
N ARG A 112 4.03 10.72 14.05
CA ARG A 112 3.12 9.75 14.66
C ARG A 112 3.14 8.41 13.91
N VAL A 113 3.00 8.43 12.57
CA VAL A 113 3.08 7.23 11.73
C VAL A 113 4.39 6.47 11.97
N TYR A 114 5.52 7.18 11.98
CA TYR A 114 6.83 6.57 12.24
C TYR A 114 6.96 6.03 13.67
N ASN A 115 6.56 6.81 14.68
CA ASN A 115 6.68 6.45 16.10
C ASN A 115 5.75 5.29 16.49
N GLU A 116 4.62 5.14 15.80
CA GLU A 116 3.76 3.95 15.92
C GLU A 116 4.35 2.73 15.19
N GLY A 117 5.53 2.84 14.59
CA GLY A 117 6.30 1.72 14.04
C GLY A 117 5.90 1.33 12.62
N HIS A 118 5.19 2.18 11.88
CA HIS A 118 4.90 1.97 10.47
C HIS A 118 6.10 2.37 9.60
N THR A 119 6.13 1.85 8.37
CA THR A 119 7.15 2.26 7.39
C THR A 119 6.66 3.50 6.67
N VAL A 120 7.46 4.58 6.69
CA VAL A 120 7.19 5.81 5.93
C VAL A 120 8.04 5.80 4.65
N ALA A 121 7.44 6.12 3.52
CA ALA A 121 8.04 6.12 2.20
C ALA A 121 7.55 7.31 1.36
N SER A 122 8.18 7.56 0.20
CA SER A 122 7.89 8.74 -0.62
C SER A 122 6.89 8.47 -1.75
N HIS A 123 5.98 9.43 -1.96
CA HIS A 123 5.00 9.46 -3.05
C HIS A 123 5.11 10.74 -3.91
N SER A 124 6.34 11.21 -4.11
CA SER A 124 6.67 12.49 -4.75
C SER A 124 6.28 13.74 -3.94
N GLN A 125 6.67 14.91 -4.43
CA GLN A 125 6.37 16.19 -3.77
C GLN A 125 4.94 16.65 -3.97
N ASN A 126 4.45 16.67 -5.21
CA ASN A 126 3.19 17.31 -5.60
C ASN A 126 2.18 16.35 -6.25
N HIS A 127 2.46 15.05 -6.24
CA HIS A 127 1.59 14.03 -6.84
C HIS A 127 1.24 14.32 -8.33
N PRO A 128 2.22 14.49 -9.24
CA PRO A 128 1.94 14.74 -10.64
C PRO A 128 1.33 13.49 -11.27
N ARG A 129 0.15 13.62 -11.87
CA ARG A 129 -0.62 12.47 -12.41
C ARG A 129 0.13 11.67 -13.48
N ILE A 130 1.06 12.31 -14.20
CA ILE A 130 1.74 11.70 -15.35
C ILE A 130 3.21 12.14 -15.34
N PHE A 131 4.08 11.33 -14.74
CA PHE A 131 5.53 11.60 -14.69
C PHE A 131 6.16 11.73 -16.07
N THR A 132 5.64 11.01 -17.07
CA THR A 132 6.14 11.07 -18.45
C THR A 132 5.87 12.40 -19.16
N ARG A 133 5.02 13.27 -18.60
CA ARG A 133 4.82 14.65 -19.09
C ARG A 133 5.81 15.65 -18.51
N LEU A 134 6.56 15.26 -17.48
CA LEU A 134 7.63 16.08 -16.92
C LEU A 134 8.91 15.86 -17.73
N THR A 135 9.77 16.88 -17.75
CA THR A 135 11.17 16.66 -18.13
C THR A 135 11.83 15.74 -17.10
N LEU A 136 12.91 15.04 -17.47
CA LEU A 136 13.63 14.18 -16.52
C LEU A 136 14.05 14.97 -15.27
N ALA A 137 14.58 16.17 -15.45
CA ALA A 137 14.95 17.06 -14.33
C ALA A 137 13.74 17.42 -13.45
N GLY A 138 12.58 17.72 -14.05
CA GLY A 138 11.36 18.01 -13.29
C GLY A 138 10.85 16.78 -12.51
N ALA A 139 10.96 15.59 -13.08
CA ALA A 139 10.60 14.35 -12.41
C ALA A 139 11.58 13.99 -11.28
N GLN A 140 12.88 14.23 -11.45
CA GLN A 140 13.87 14.08 -10.39
C GLN A 140 13.59 15.05 -9.24
N GLN A 141 13.28 16.31 -9.56
CA GLN A 141 12.91 17.31 -8.57
C GLN A 141 11.66 16.88 -7.76
N GLU A 142 10.66 16.28 -8.39
CA GLU A 142 9.48 15.73 -7.70
C GLU A 142 9.84 14.63 -6.70
N VAL A 143 10.81 13.78 -7.03
CA VAL A 143 11.32 12.74 -6.13
C VAL A 143 12.11 13.38 -4.98
N GLU A 144 13.11 14.19 -5.31
CA GLU A 144 14.05 14.77 -4.36
C GLU A 144 13.35 15.70 -3.34
N GLN A 145 12.46 16.57 -3.80
CA GLN A 145 11.70 17.46 -2.91
C GLN A 145 10.71 16.69 -2.03
N GLY A 146 10.13 15.62 -2.56
CA GLY A 146 9.25 14.73 -1.80
C GLY A 146 10.01 14.10 -0.63
N ILE A 147 11.16 13.49 -0.93
CA ILE A 147 12.07 12.93 0.07
C ILE A 147 12.50 14.00 1.07
N GLN A 148 12.89 15.19 0.62
CA GLN A 148 13.32 16.29 1.49
C GLN A 148 12.20 16.73 2.45
N SER A 149 10.98 16.88 1.96
CA SER A 149 9.86 17.32 2.79
C SER A 149 9.49 16.28 3.86
N ILE A 150 9.52 14.99 3.51
CA ILE A 150 9.19 13.91 4.43
C ILE A 150 10.31 13.72 5.47
N THR A 151 11.58 13.70 5.04
CA THR A 151 12.72 13.63 5.97
C THR A 151 12.75 14.82 6.93
N GLY A 152 12.44 16.03 6.45
CA GLY A 152 12.30 17.22 7.30
C GLY A 152 11.19 17.10 8.34
N ALA A 153 10.05 16.50 7.98
CA ALA A 153 8.97 16.22 8.93
C ALA A 153 9.35 15.16 9.99
N LEU A 154 10.08 14.12 9.58
CA LEU A 154 10.56 13.04 10.45
C LEU A 154 11.64 13.51 11.42
N GLY A 155 12.55 14.39 10.99
CA GLY A 155 13.69 14.86 11.78
C GLY A 155 14.91 13.93 11.79
N ASP A 156 14.81 12.73 11.19
CA ASP A 156 15.94 11.83 10.92
C ASP A 156 15.79 11.25 9.50
N ALA A 157 16.81 11.45 8.65
CA ALA A 157 16.79 10.92 7.29
C ALA A 157 16.76 9.38 7.24
N ARG A 158 17.28 8.70 8.27
CA ARG A 158 17.27 7.23 8.37
C ARG A 158 15.89 6.66 8.68
N ALA A 159 14.95 7.50 9.13
CA ALA A 159 13.58 7.11 9.41
C ALA A 159 12.75 6.94 8.12
N LEU A 160 13.18 7.54 7.01
CA LEU A 160 12.53 7.38 5.71
C LEU A 160 12.97 6.06 5.06
N GLY A 161 12.00 5.22 4.73
CA GLY A 161 12.23 4.04 3.92
C GLY A 161 12.67 4.42 2.50
N PRO A 162 13.73 3.80 1.94
CA PRO A 162 14.18 3.96 0.56
C PRO A 162 13.22 3.30 -0.43
N PHE A 163 11.94 3.61 -0.31
CA PHE A 163 10.85 3.10 -1.14
C PHE A 163 10.13 4.29 -1.78
N PHE A 164 9.73 4.12 -3.04
CA PHE A 164 9.00 5.12 -3.79
C PHE A 164 7.85 4.48 -4.54
N ARG A 165 6.66 5.08 -4.48
CA ARG A 165 5.55 4.69 -5.34
C ARG A 165 5.21 5.85 -6.27
N PHE A 166 5.00 5.58 -7.55
CA PHE A 166 4.58 6.61 -8.49
C PHE A 166 3.10 6.98 -8.26
N PRO A 167 2.78 8.28 -8.11
CA PRO A 167 1.42 8.83 -8.22
C PRO A 167 0.60 8.19 -9.34
N GLY A 168 -0.58 7.69 -8.98
CA GLY A 168 -1.49 6.99 -9.91
C GLY A 168 -0.89 5.78 -10.62
N LEU A 169 0.20 5.20 -10.07
CA LEU A 169 1.03 4.19 -10.71
C LEU A 169 1.55 4.65 -12.10
N GLY A 170 1.68 5.96 -12.33
CA GLY A 170 2.09 6.56 -13.59
C GLY A 170 3.60 6.44 -13.86
N ARG A 171 4.07 5.25 -14.22
CA ARG A 171 5.48 4.90 -14.39
C ARG A 171 6.23 5.75 -15.41
N SER A 172 7.54 5.90 -15.17
CA SER A 172 8.50 6.45 -16.13
C SER A 172 9.80 5.67 -16.07
N ARG A 173 10.22 5.04 -17.18
CA ARG A 173 11.45 4.23 -17.23
C ARG A 173 12.71 5.01 -16.85
N ALA A 174 12.79 6.27 -17.27
CA ALA A 174 13.93 7.13 -16.94
C ALA A 174 14.00 7.43 -15.44
N VAL A 175 12.84 7.62 -14.79
CA VAL A 175 12.75 7.88 -13.36
C VAL A 175 12.95 6.60 -12.55
N GLU A 176 12.46 5.44 -13.03
CA GLU A 176 12.78 4.13 -12.45
C GLU A 176 14.30 3.88 -12.44
N ALA A 177 14.99 4.18 -13.54
CA ALA A 177 16.45 4.04 -13.61
C ALA A 177 17.16 4.99 -12.64
N TYR A 178 16.68 6.23 -12.53
CA TYR A 178 17.18 7.20 -11.54
C TYR A 178 16.98 6.68 -10.11
N LEU A 179 15.79 6.23 -9.73
CA LEU A 179 15.48 5.69 -8.40
C LEU A 179 16.36 4.47 -8.07
N ALA A 180 16.52 3.53 -9.02
CA ALA A 180 17.39 2.38 -8.86
C ALA A 180 18.86 2.77 -8.64
N SER A 181 19.37 3.78 -9.37
CA SER A 181 20.73 4.30 -9.17
C SER A 181 20.95 4.94 -7.78
N HIS A 182 19.87 5.37 -7.13
CA HIS A 182 19.88 5.91 -5.76
C HIS A 182 19.51 4.85 -4.71
N SER A 183 19.43 3.57 -5.10
CA SER A 183 19.01 2.47 -4.23
C SER A 183 17.62 2.66 -3.61
N ILE A 184 16.71 3.27 -4.36
CA ILE A 184 15.31 3.45 -3.98
C ILE A 184 14.47 2.42 -4.75
N MET A 185 13.79 1.55 -4.02
CA MET A 185 12.92 0.52 -4.60
C MET A 185 11.60 1.15 -5.04
N VAL A 186 11.18 0.86 -6.26
CA VAL A 186 9.87 1.27 -6.76
C VAL A 186 8.81 0.25 -6.37
N TRP A 187 7.76 0.72 -5.71
CA TRP A 187 6.60 -0.09 -5.37
C TRP A 187 5.46 0.21 -6.33
N SER A 188 4.88 -0.85 -6.88
CA SER A 188 3.49 -0.89 -7.33
C SER A 188 2.64 -1.56 -6.23
N ALA A 189 1.50 -2.11 -6.62
CA ALA A 189 0.66 -2.96 -5.80
C ALA A 189 0.37 -4.27 -6.54
N ASP A 190 -0.21 -5.25 -5.85
CA ASP A 190 -0.71 -6.48 -6.48
C ASP A 190 -2.19 -6.39 -6.81
N PHE A 191 -2.93 -5.61 -6.01
CA PHE A 191 -4.33 -5.30 -6.20
C PHE A 191 -4.71 -4.03 -5.43
N VAL A 192 -5.86 -3.48 -5.79
CA VAL A 192 -6.41 -2.22 -5.27
C VAL A 192 -7.85 -2.44 -4.80
N ALA A 193 -8.38 -1.55 -3.96
CA ALA A 193 -9.78 -1.58 -3.54
C ALA A 193 -10.67 -0.53 -4.24
N ASP A 194 -10.09 0.27 -5.13
CA ASP A 194 -10.72 1.42 -5.82
C ASP A 194 -11.29 2.47 -4.85
N ASP A 195 -10.69 2.61 -3.68
CA ASP A 195 -11.15 3.46 -2.58
C ASP A 195 -11.06 4.97 -2.88
N TRP A 196 -10.30 5.36 -3.91
CA TRP A 196 -10.26 6.73 -4.44
C TRP A 196 -11.45 7.08 -5.35
N THR A 197 -12.32 6.11 -5.66
CA THR A 197 -13.51 6.32 -6.50
C THR A 197 -14.74 6.63 -5.64
N HIS A 198 -15.82 7.12 -6.26
CA HIS A 198 -17.07 7.44 -5.58
C HIS A 198 -17.86 6.15 -5.26
N ILE A 199 -17.37 5.37 -4.31
CA ILE A 199 -17.96 4.12 -3.84
C ILE A 199 -18.04 4.08 -2.31
N SER A 200 -18.97 3.28 -1.78
CA SER A 200 -19.16 3.15 -0.33
C SER A 200 -18.05 2.32 0.33
N ALA A 201 -17.85 2.53 1.63
CA ALA A 201 -16.94 1.70 2.45
C ALA A 201 -17.21 0.19 2.32
N GLN A 202 -18.47 -0.21 2.16
CA GLN A 202 -18.85 -1.61 1.93
C GLN A 202 -18.41 -2.12 0.55
N GLN A 203 -18.50 -1.30 -0.49
CA GLN A 203 -18.02 -1.64 -1.82
C GLN A 203 -16.48 -1.75 -1.84
N VAL A 204 -15.78 -0.84 -1.15
CA VAL A 204 -14.32 -0.93 -0.96
C VAL A 204 -13.94 -2.25 -0.27
N LEU A 205 -14.61 -2.60 0.83
CA LEU A 205 -14.39 -3.86 1.55
C LEU A 205 -14.56 -5.07 0.63
N HIS A 206 -15.66 -5.11 -0.13
CA HIS A 206 -15.96 -6.20 -1.04
C HIS A 206 -14.87 -6.36 -2.11
N ARG A 207 -14.45 -5.26 -2.74
CA ARG A 207 -13.39 -5.27 -3.76
C ARG A 207 -12.04 -5.70 -3.18
N ALA A 208 -11.69 -5.21 -1.99
CA ALA A 208 -10.45 -5.58 -1.31
C ALA A 208 -10.38 -7.08 -1.02
N LEU A 209 -11.43 -7.64 -0.39
CA LEU A 209 -11.49 -9.06 -0.05
C LEU A 209 -11.57 -9.95 -1.28
N GLN A 210 -12.41 -9.62 -2.26
CA GLN A 210 -12.55 -10.40 -3.49
C GLN A 210 -11.22 -10.50 -4.23
N ARG A 211 -10.56 -9.36 -4.49
CA ARG A 211 -9.29 -9.33 -5.24
C ARG A 211 -8.15 -9.98 -4.45
N LEU A 212 -8.15 -9.84 -3.13
CA LEU A 212 -7.21 -10.57 -2.28
C LEU A 212 -7.41 -12.08 -2.39
N GLU A 213 -8.64 -12.57 -2.38
CA GLU A 213 -8.94 -14.00 -2.51
C GLU A 213 -8.56 -14.56 -3.88
N GLU A 214 -8.80 -13.80 -4.94
CA GLU A 214 -8.37 -14.16 -6.30
C GLU A 214 -6.83 -14.26 -6.41
N LYS A 215 -6.10 -13.42 -5.67
CA LYS A 215 -4.64 -13.38 -5.64
C LYS A 215 -4.01 -14.34 -4.62
N GLY A 216 -4.73 -14.67 -3.55
CA GLY A 216 -4.26 -15.46 -2.41
C GLY A 216 -3.32 -14.74 -1.43
N LYS A 217 -2.61 -13.70 -1.90
CA LYS A 217 -1.64 -12.89 -1.15
C LYS A 217 -1.31 -11.59 -1.91
N GLY A 218 -0.61 -10.67 -1.28
CA GLY A 218 0.00 -9.53 -1.99
C GLY A 218 -0.02 -8.20 -1.24
N VAL A 219 0.43 -7.16 -1.94
CA VAL A 219 0.36 -5.76 -1.50
C VAL A 219 -0.98 -5.16 -1.89
N LEU A 220 -1.80 -4.83 -0.88
CA LEU A 220 -3.04 -4.07 -1.04
C LEU A 220 -2.73 -2.57 -0.99
N LEU A 221 -3.12 -1.85 -2.04
CA LEU A 221 -3.06 -0.39 -2.09
C LEU A 221 -4.41 0.22 -1.70
N LEU A 222 -4.33 1.15 -0.76
CA LEU A 222 -5.39 2.00 -0.23
C LEU A 222 -4.86 3.44 -0.14
N HIS A 223 -5.73 4.37 0.26
CA HIS A 223 -5.43 5.78 0.45
C HIS A 223 -5.94 6.23 1.82
N ASP A 224 -5.05 6.67 2.71
CA ASP A 224 -5.40 7.10 4.07
C ASP A 224 -6.01 8.51 4.12
N ILE A 225 -6.23 9.12 2.95
CA ILE A 225 -6.95 10.39 2.80
C ILE A 225 -8.45 10.19 2.49
N GLN A 226 -8.89 8.94 2.32
CA GLN A 226 -10.26 8.63 1.91
C GLN A 226 -11.17 8.28 3.10
N PRO A 227 -12.36 8.91 3.21
CA PRO A 227 -13.31 8.57 4.27
C PRO A 227 -13.79 7.12 4.18
N ALA A 228 -13.98 6.60 2.96
CA ALA A 228 -14.40 5.22 2.74
C ALA A 228 -13.37 4.22 3.32
N THR A 229 -12.07 4.51 3.18
CA THR A 229 -10.98 3.68 3.72
C THR A 229 -10.96 3.69 5.24
N ALA A 230 -11.04 4.87 5.86
CA ALA A 230 -11.08 4.99 7.32
C ALA A 230 -12.29 4.25 7.93
N LEU A 231 -13.47 4.31 7.29
CA LEU A 231 -14.68 3.61 7.74
C LEU A 231 -14.62 2.09 7.50
N MET A 232 -13.95 1.66 6.44
CA MET A 232 -13.89 0.26 6.02
C MET A 232 -12.85 -0.55 6.80
N LEU A 233 -11.71 0.06 7.13
CA LEU A 233 -10.53 -0.62 7.66
C LEU A 233 -10.81 -1.50 8.89
N PRO A 234 -11.61 -1.08 9.91
CA PRO A 234 -11.89 -1.93 11.07
C PRO A 234 -12.59 -3.24 10.69
N ARG A 235 -13.45 -3.22 9.67
CA ARG A 235 -14.12 -4.43 9.18
C ARG A 235 -13.19 -5.28 8.33
N LEU A 236 -12.33 -4.68 7.53
CA LEU A 236 -11.32 -5.41 6.76
C LEU A 236 -10.39 -6.21 7.67
N LEU A 237 -9.82 -5.61 8.72
CA LEU A 237 -8.90 -6.33 9.62
C LEU A 237 -9.59 -7.52 10.30
N ARG A 238 -10.84 -7.37 10.75
CA ARG A 238 -11.64 -8.48 11.29
C ARG A 238 -11.88 -9.59 10.27
N GLU A 239 -12.23 -9.25 9.03
CA GLU A 239 -12.45 -10.22 7.96
C GLU A 239 -11.16 -10.94 7.56
N LEU A 240 -10.04 -10.23 7.51
CA LEU A 240 -8.72 -10.82 7.28
C LEU A 240 -8.41 -11.86 8.36
N LYS A 241 -8.59 -11.50 9.64
CA LYS A 241 -8.42 -12.44 10.76
C LYS A 241 -9.32 -13.67 10.62
N ALA A 242 -10.62 -13.46 10.41
CA ALA A 242 -11.61 -14.53 10.30
C ALA A 242 -11.32 -15.50 9.13
N ARG A 243 -10.72 -14.99 8.05
CA ARG A 243 -10.37 -15.77 6.85
C ARG A 243 -8.93 -16.32 6.85
N GLY A 244 -8.23 -16.20 7.98
CA GLY A 244 -6.88 -16.72 8.19
C GLY A 244 -5.78 -15.96 7.43
N TYR A 245 -6.02 -14.71 7.05
CA TYR A 245 -4.98 -13.84 6.50
C TYR A 245 -4.10 -13.27 7.60
N ARG A 246 -2.83 -13.06 7.27
CA ARG A 246 -1.78 -12.57 8.16
C ARG A 246 -1.17 -11.29 7.61
N ILE A 247 -0.98 -10.28 8.46
CA ILE A 247 -0.35 -9.03 8.03
C ILE A 247 1.17 -9.14 8.11
N VAL A 248 1.85 -8.74 7.04
CA VAL A 248 3.31 -8.63 7.00
C VAL A 248 3.71 -7.16 7.00
N GLN A 249 4.60 -6.79 7.92
CA GLN A 249 5.24 -5.48 7.87
C GLN A 249 6.44 -5.55 6.93
N VAL A 250 6.67 -4.51 6.15
CA VAL A 250 7.84 -4.42 5.28
C VAL A 250 8.72 -3.27 5.72
N VAL A 251 9.99 -3.54 5.95
CA VAL A 251 10.98 -2.54 6.36
C VAL A 251 12.23 -2.65 5.51
N PRO A 252 12.99 -1.56 5.31
CA PRO A 252 14.25 -1.65 4.60
C PRO A 252 15.32 -2.36 5.43
N ALA A 253 16.22 -3.06 4.73
CA ALA A 253 17.48 -3.54 5.30
C ALA A 253 18.37 -2.37 5.72
N GLY A 254 19.11 -2.57 6.81
CA GLY A 254 20.06 -1.60 7.34
C GLY A 254 21.22 -2.30 8.04
N PRO A 255 22.22 -1.56 8.54
CA PRO A 255 23.40 -2.14 9.20
C PRO A 255 23.03 -3.12 10.32
N ASP A 256 22.03 -2.77 11.12
CA ASP A 256 21.57 -3.57 12.26
C ASP A 256 20.35 -4.45 11.93
N ARG A 257 19.94 -4.47 10.65
CA ARG A 257 18.74 -5.19 10.19
C ARG A 257 19.07 -5.93 8.90
N PRO A 258 19.62 -7.16 8.99
CA PRO A 258 19.93 -7.95 7.82
C PRO A 258 18.64 -8.26 7.03
N ARG A 259 18.77 -8.33 5.71
CA ARG A 259 17.64 -8.68 4.84
C ARG A 259 17.11 -10.08 5.15
N THR A 260 15.83 -10.29 4.85
CA THR A 260 15.22 -11.62 4.92
C THR A 260 15.88 -12.52 3.88
N VAL A 261 16.18 -13.76 4.25
CA VAL A 261 16.66 -14.76 3.29
C VAL A 261 15.50 -15.18 2.40
N THR A 262 15.69 -15.09 1.09
CA THR A 262 14.65 -15.40 0.10
C THR A 262 15.31 -16.04 -1.12
N GLU A 263 14.53 -16.80 -1.87
CA GLU A 263 14.90 -17.40 -3.15
C GLU A 263 14.16 -16.68 -4.29
N PRO A 264 14.69 -16.66 -5.53
CA PRO A 264 14.09 -15.94 -6.65
C PRO A 264 12.60 -16.27 -6.89
N GLU A 265 12.20 -17.53 -6.72
CA GLU A 265 10.82 -18.00 -6.86
C GLU A 265 9.85 -17.39 -5.84
N ASN A 266 10.35 -16.94 -4.68
CA ASN A 266 9.51 -16.32 -3.67
C ASN A 266 9.02 -14.94 -4.15
N TRP A 267 9.76 -14.27 -5.02
CA TRP A 267 9.43 -12.95 -5.56
C TRP A 267 8.44 -12.99 -6.73
N VAL A 268 7.99 -14.18 -7.14
CA VAL A 268 7.04 -14.33 -8.23
C VAL A 268 5.67 -14.67 -7.67
N MET A 269 4.63 -13.98 -8.16
CA MET A 269 3.26 -14.29 -7.78
C MET A 269 2.79 -15.55 -8.50
N HIS A 270 2.83 -16.67 -7.79
CA HIS A 270 2.16 -17.90 -8.23
C HIS A 270 0.69 -17.81 -7.88
N LYS A 271 -0.19 -18.12 -8.84
CA LYS A 271 -1.60 -18.31 -8.50
C LYS A 271 -1.70 -19.48 -7.54
N PRO A 272 -2.58 -19.42 -6.51
CA PRO A 272 -2.83 -20.58 -5.68
C PRO A 272 -3.26 -21.73 -6.59
N VAL A 273 -2.40 -22.74 -6.68
CA VAL A 273 -2.72 -23.96 -7.40
C VAL A 273 -3.83 -24.60 -6.56
N LYS A 274 -5.06 -24.61 -7.08
CA LYS A 274 -6.10 -25.46 -6.47
C LYS A 274 -5.47 -26.84 -6.37
N PRO A 275 -5.43 -27.47 -5.17
CA PRO A 275 -4.90 -28.82 -5.08
C PRO A 275 -5.66 -29.64 -6.12
N ALA A 276 -4.94 -30.13 -7.13
CA ALA A 276 -5.44 -31.18 -7.98
C ALA A 276 -5.57 -32.39 -7.04
N TRP A 277 -6.73 -32.51 -6.40
CA TRP A 277 -7.11 -33.72 -5.69
C TRP A 277 -6.81 -34.90 -6.62
N PRO A 278 -6.24 -35.99 -6.08
CA PRO A 278 -5.52 -36.96 -6.90
C PRO A 278 -6.41 -37.39 -8.06
N THR A 279 -5.91 -37.21 -9.28
CA THR A 279 -6.53 -37.86 -10.43
C THR A 279 -6.43 -39.34 -10.16
N VAL A 280 -7.53 -39.95 -9.70
CA VAL A 280 -7.66 -41.39 -9.73
C VAL A 280 -7.52 -41.74 -11.20
N LEU A 281 -6.38 -42.31 -11.57
CA LEU A 281 -6.25 -43.03 -12.83
C LEU A 281 -7.21 -44.20 -12.69
N THR A 282 -8.45 -44.03 -13.14
CA THR A 282 -9.30 -45.16 -13.45
C THR A 282 -8.63 -45.87 -14.60
N ALA A 283 -7.78 -46.85 -14.29
CA ALA A 283 -7.49 -47.91 -15.24
C ALA A 283 -8.86 -48.46 -15.63
N GLU A 284 -9.19 -48.37 -16.92
CA GLU A 284 -10.32 -49.13 -17.46
C GLU A 284 -10.05 -50.59 -17.09
N SER A 285 -10.75 -51.10 -16.08
CA SER A 285 -10.80 -52.53 -15.88
C SER A 285 -11.56 -53.06 -17.09
N SER A 286 -10.84 -53.60 -18.07
CA SER A 286 -11.43 -54.56 -19.00
C SER A 286 -12.15 -55.59 -18.14
N LYS A 287 -13.49 -55.60 -18.18
CA LYS A 287 -14.30 -56.58 -17.47
C LYS A 287 -13.71 -57.96 -17.77
N PRO A 288 -13.23 -58.72 -16.78
CA PRO A 288 -13.03 -60.14 -17.04
C PRO A 288 -14.42 -60.71 -17.34
N ASN A 289 -14.54 -61.44 -18.45
CA ASN A 289 -15.78 -62.13 -18.80
C ASN A 289 -16.24 -62.95 -17.58
N ALA A 290 -17.41 -62.62 -17.04
CA ALA A 290 -18.03 -63.44 -16.02
C ALA A 290 -18.26 -64.85 -16.63
N PRO A 291 -17.81 -65.94 -16.00
CA PRO A 291 -18.05 -67.28 -16.51
C PRO A 291 -19.56 -67.55 -16.55
N SER A 292 -20.05 -68.10 -17.66
CA SER A 292 -21.46 -68.43 -17.80
C SER A 292 -21.83 -69.56 -16.83
N VAL A 293 -23.05 -69.52 -16.31
CA VAL A 293 -23.58 -70.49 -15.33
C VAL A 293 -23.72 -71.92 -15.91
N GLN A 294 -23.47 -72.10 -17.21
CA GLN A 294 -23.36 -73.42 -17.85
C GLN A 294 -22.02 -74.11 -17.59
N SER A 295 -21.03 -73.41 -17.03
CA SER A 295 -19.69 -73.96 -16.70
C SER A 295 -19.68 -74.81 -15.42
N PHE A 296 -20.77 -74.84 -14.66
CA PHE A 296 -20.87 -75.54 -13.37
C PHE A 296 -21.79 -76.77 -13.40
N GLY A 297 -21.91 -77.46 -14.53
CA GLY A 297 -22.21 -78.91 -14.58
C GLY A 297 -23.39 -79.46 -13.77
N TRP A 298 -24.51 -78.74 -13.63
CA TRP A 298 -25.70 -79.26 -12.94
C TRP A 298 -26.85 -79.50 -13.93
N PRO A 299 -27.31 -80.76 -14.10
CA PRO A 299 -28.47 -81.06 -14.92
C PRO A 299 -29.75 -80.88 -14.08
N HIS A 300 -30.67 -80.10 -14.63
CA HIS A 300 -32.07 -79.87 -14.23
C HIS A 300 -32.37 -78.60 -13.39
N PRO A 301 -33.37 -77.80 -13.81
CA PRO A 301 -33.78 -76.60 -13.11
C PRO A 301 -34.69 -76.96 -11.92
N PHE A 302 -34.30 -76.54 -10.71
CA PHE A 302 -35.26 -76.42 -9.62
C PHE A 302 -36.23 -75.29 -9.94
N ARG A 303 -37.52 -75.62 -10.00
CA ARG A 303 -38.63 -74.69 -10.16
C ARG A 303 -39.28 -74.49 -8.79
N SER A 304 -39.55 -73.22 -8.44
CA SER A 304 -40.64 -72.68 -7.57
C SER A 304 -40.15 -71.68 -6.51
N PRO A 305 -41.02 -70.83 -5.95
CA PRO A 305 -42.14 -70.11 -6.58
C PRO A 305 -42.15 -68.59 -6.23
N LEU A 306 -43.09 -67.91 -6.86
CA LEU A 306 -43.57 -66.54 -6.57
C LEU A 306 -43.52 -66.13 -5.10
N ALA A 307 -43.02 -64.92 -4.84
CA ALA A 307 -43.45 -64.08 -3.72
C ALA A 307 -43.43 -62.61 -4.16
N VAL A 308 -44.63 -62.03 -4.24
CA VAL A 308 -44.91 -60.62 -4.49
C VAL A 308 -44.70 -59.84 -3.19
N PRO A 309 -44.05 -58.67 -3.20
CA PRO A 309 -44.26 -57.67 -2.15
C PRO A 309 -45.38 -56.71 -2.54
N THR A 310 -46.37 -56.64 -1.65
CA THR A 310 -47.59 -55.82 -1.65
C THR A 310 -47.33 -54.30 -1.70
N PRO A 311 -48.31 -53.50 -2.18
CA PRO A 311 -48.26 -52.04 -2.17
C PRO A 311 -48.47 -51.47 -0.75
N ILE A 312 -47.75 -50.39 -0.45
CA ILE A 312 -47.88 -49.60 0.80
C ILE A 312 -49.19 -48.78 0.74
N PRO A 313 -50.04 -48.79 1.79
CA PRO A 313 -51.27 -48.02 1.82
C PRO A 313 -51.04 -46.51 1.99
N SER A 314 -51.85 -45.74 1.27
CA SER A 314 -52.10 -44.31 1.46
C SER A 314 -53.04 -44.09 2.63
N ASP A 315 -52.56 -43.54 3.74
CA ASP A 315 -53.31 -42.59 4.59
C ASP A 315 -52.45 -42.13 5.79
N MET A 316 -52.09 -40.85 5.77
CA MET A 316 -51.95 -39.99 6.96
C MET A 316 -52.18 -38.55 6.49
N ALA A 317 -53.41 -38.29 6.04
CA ALA A 317 -53.95 -36.94 6.02
C ALA A 317 -54.23 -36.50 7.47
N SER A 318 -54.04 -35.21 7.73
CA SER A 318 -54.14 -34.52 9.02
C SER A 318 -52.97 -34.73 9.98
N LEU A 319 -52.03 -33.78 9.95
CA LEU A 319 -51.32 -33.24 11.11
C LEU A 319 -50.32 -32.16 10.67
N PHE A 320 -50.74 -31.16 9.91
CA PHE A 320 -50.03 -29.88 9.82
C PHE A 320 -51.02 -28.80 9.39
N ASP A 321 -51.67 -28.20 10.37
CA ASP A 321 -52.43 -26.97 10.18
C ASP A 321 -51.81 -25.85 11.05
N SER A 322 -51.30 -24.85 10.33
CA SER A 322 -51.32 -23.42 10.64
C SER A 322 -51.03 -22.94 12.07
N GLN A 323 -49.78 -23.07 12.53
CA GLN A 323 -49.15 -22.03 13.34
C GLN A 323 -47.70 -21.87 12.91
N ILE A 324 -47.22 -20.62 12.84
CA ILE A 324 -45.90 -20.19 12.31
C ILE A 324 -45.91 -19.82 10.81
N LEU A 325 -46.93 -19.10 10.34
CA LEU A 325 -46.83 -18.18 9.21
C LEU A 325 -47.82 -17.00 9.36
N ALA A 326 -47.98 -16.52 10.61
CA ALA A 326 -48.84 -15.37 10.96
C ALA A 326 -48.23 -14.48 12.06
N ARG A 327 -46.89 -14.42 12.16
CA ARG A 327 -46.19 -13.50 13.07
C ARG A 327 -45.05 -12.70 12.43
N LEU A 328 -45.05 -12.57 11.10
CA LEU A 328 -44.04 -11.77 10.37
C LEU A 328 -44.66 -10.85 9.29
N ALA A 329 -45.88 -10.36 9.51
CA ALA A 329 -46.50 -9.37 8.64
C ALA A 329 -47.47 -8.47 9.43
N ALA A 330 -46.93 -7.57 10.24
CA ALA A 330 -47.63 -6.40 10.78
C ALA A 330 -46.63 -5.43 11.43
N ALA A 331 -46.13 -4.47 10.65
CA ALA A 331 -45.69 -3.13 11.09
C ALA A 331 -45.17 -2.35 9.86
N GLU A 332 -46.07 -1.64 9.19
CA GLU A 332 -45.73 -0.59 8.23
C GLU A 332 -45.28 0.69 8.95
N PRO A 333 -44.54 1.57 8.27
CA PRO A 333 -44.84 3.00 8.39
C PRO A 333 -45.13 3.66 7.05
N GLU A 334 -46.02 4.64 7.17
CA GLU A 334 -46.76 5.39 6.17
C GLU A 334 -45.88 6.26 5.25
N ASN A 335 -46.39 6.47 4.04
CA ASN A 335 -45.76 7.20 2.94
C ASN A 335 -46.70 8.37 2.55
N GLU A 336 -46.30 9.62 2.80
CA GLU A 336 -46.98 10.81 2.26
C GLU A 336 -46.12 11.48 1.17
N PRO A 337 -46.73 11.99 0.07
CA PRO A 337 -46.01 12.51 -1.08
C PRO A 337 -45.79 14.03 -0.99
N MET A 338 -44.60 14.49 -1.40
CA MET A 338 -44.32 15.91 -1.68
C MET A 338 -44.10 16.14 -3.17
N LEU A 339 -44.83 17.13 -3.70
CA LEU A 339 -44.87 17.58 -5.10
C LEU A 339 -43.62 18.39 -5.50
N PRO A 340 -43.38 18.60 -6.82
CA PRO A 340 -42.11 19.10 -7.34
C PRO A 340 -42.09 20.63 -7.45
N MET A 341 -40.91 21.23 -7.26
CA MET A 341 -40.66 22.65 -7.57
C MET A 341 -39.47 22.79 -8.52
N SER A 342 -39.71 23.62 -9.52
CA SER A 342 -38.98 23.87 -10.75
C SER A 342 -37.76 24.79 -10.60
N ALA A 343 -36.97 24.81 -11.67
CA ALA A 343 -35.76 25.59 -11.91
C ALA A 343 -35.93 27.13 -11.88
N GLY A 344 -34.82 27.84 -11.59
CA GLY A 344 -34.53 29.18 -12.14
C GLY A 344 -33.85 30.19 -11.20
N LEU A 345 -32.58 30.53 -11.51
CA LEU A 345 -31.90 31.86 -11.40
C LEU A 345 -32.02 32.68 -10.08
N TRP A 346 -30.96 33.14 -9.40
CA TRP A 346 -29.98 34.18 -9.81
C TRP A 346 -28.74 34.24 -8.88
N MET A 347 -27.64 34.81 -9.42
CA MET A 347 -26.39 35.23 -8.76
C MET A 347 -26.59 36.30 -7.66
N GLN A 348 -25.70 36.33 -6.64
CA GLN A 348 -24.78 37.43 -6.25
C GLN A 348 -24.18 37.20 -4.82
N PRO A 349 -23.02 37.82 -4.47
CA PRO A 349 -22.04 37.29 -3.51
C PRO A 349 -22.16 37.83 -2.07
N VAL A 350 -21.69 37.02 -1.11
CA VAL A 350 -21.56 37.40 0.31
C VAL A 350 -20.26 38.19 0.53
N GLN A 351 -20.39 39.40 1.08
CA GLN A 351 -19.32 40.31 1.49
C GLN A 351 -18.74 39.94 2.88
N PRO A 352 -17.49 40.31 3.19
CA PRO A 352 -16.84 39.99 4.47
C PRO A 352 -17.30 40.89 5.62
N VAL A 353 -17.40 40.31 6.82
CA VAL A 353 -17.76 40.95 8.09
C VAL A 353 -16.53 41.69 8.67
N PRO A 354 -16.67 42.91 9.24
CA PRO A 354 -15.53 43.70 9.69
C PRO A 354 -15.02 43.29 11.07
N SER A 355 -13.70 43.41 11.22
CA SER A 355 -12.93 43.35 12.46
C SER A 355 -13.27 44.50 13.41
N PHE A 356 -13.76 44.17 14.60
CA PHE A 356 -13.82 45.08 15.74
C PHE A 356 -12.43 45.22 16.37
N GLY A 357 -11.91 46.44 16.38
CA GLY A 357 -10.83 46.85 17.28
C GLY A 357 -11.38 47.82 18.33
N LEU A 358 -10.77 47.86 19.51
CA LEU A 358 -10.77 48.92 20.54
C LEU A 358 -9.98 48.36 21.77
N PRO A 359 -9.51 49.18 22.73
CA PRO A 359 -8.39 50.12 22.64
C PRO A 359 -7.31 49.86 23.71
N SER A 360 -6.22 50.62 23.65
CA SER A 360 -5.13 50.70 24.63
C SER A 360 -5.49 51.51 25.88
N GLY A 361 -5.04 51.07 27.07
CA GLY A 361 -4.81 51.96 28.23
C GLY A 361 -5.08 51.40 29.64
N LEU A 362 -3.98 51.07 30.34
CA LEU A 362 -3.68 51.22 31.79
C LEU A 362 -4.60 50.62 32.88
N GLY A 363 -3.97 49.84 33.77
CA GLY A 363 -4.48 49.48 35.09
C GLY A 363 -3.53 48.51 35.80
N GLU A 364 -2.64 49.07 36.62
CA GLU A 364 -1.75 48.35 37.55
C GLU A 364 -2.52 47.46 38.54
N LEU A 365 -1.94 46.31 38.88
CA LEU A 365 -2.03 45.73 40.22
C LEU A 365 -0.82 44.83 40.47
N THR A 366 0.15 45.42 41.15
CA THR A 366 1.31 44.78 41.80
C THR A 366 0.88 44.20 43.15
N VAL A 367 1.48 43.09 43.56
CA VAL A 367 2.05 42.74 44.89
C VAL A 367 2.31 41.22 44.82
N ALA A 368 3.53 40.80 44.47
CA ALA A 368 4.71 40.60 45.33
C ALA A 368 4.75 39.18 45.91
N LEU A 369 5.82 38.45 45.61
CA LEU A 369 6.61 37.73 46.60
C LEU A 369 8.07 37.69 46.13
N SER A 370 8.94 37.89 47.10
CA SER A 370 10.31 38.37 47.07
C SER A 370 11.36 37.30 46.73
N THR A 371 12.44 37.79 46.14
CA THR A 371 13.77 37.19 45.97
C THR A 371 14.59 37.22 47.25
N GLU A 372 15.52 36.27 47.39
CA GLU A 372 16.90 36.35 47.93
C GLU A 372 17.48 34.91 47.94
N GLU A 373 18.75 34.59 47.67
CA GLU A 373 19.93 35.27 47.13
C GLU A 373 21.06 34.22 46.94
N LEU A 374 21.99 34.47 45.99
CA LEU A 374 23.43 34.08 45.94
C LEU A 374 23.84 32.59 45.97
N ALA A 375 24.95 32.12 45.38
CA ALA A 375 25.93 32.56 44.38
C ALA A 375 26.96 31.40 44.21
N ASP A 376 27.74 31.47 43.12
CA ASP A 376 29.04 30.80 42.86
C ASP A 376 29.11 29.26 42.73
N GLU A 377 29.51 28.76 41.54
CA GLU A 377 30.94 28.53 41.24
C GLU A 377 31.16 28.26 39.74
N LEU A 378 32.14 28.95 39.15
CA LEU A 378 32.71 28.71 37.82
C LEU A 378 33.58 27.44 37.84
N VAL A 379 33.72 26.77 36.68
CA VAL A 379 35.00 26.46 35.99
C VAL A 379 34.74 25.37 34.93
N ALA A 380 35.00 25.72 33.66
CA ALA A 380 35.20 24.79 32.56
C ALA A 380 36.65 24.27 32.52
N PRO A 381 36.94 23.24 31.71
CA PRO A 381 37.95 23.49 30.68
C PRO A 381 37.58 22.93 29.29
N GLU A 382 38.14 23.62 28.29
CA GLU A 382 38.16 23.30 26.85
C GLU A 382 39.17 22.19 26.46
N GLU A 383 39.06 21.80 25.18
CA GLU A 383 39.95 21.01 24.31
C GLU A 383 39.80 19.48 24.41
N THR A 384 39.45 18.73 23.35
CA THR A 384 40.11 18.74 22.04
C THR A 384 39.17 18.22 20.93
N LEU A 385 39.12 18.96 19.82
CA LEU A 385 38.39 18.63 18.59
C LEU A 385 39.42 18.10 17.57
N ALA A 386 39.40 16.80 17.26
CA ALA A 386 39.99 16.28 16.03
C ALA A 386 39.41 14.90 15.66
N SER A 387 39.07 14.77 14.36
CA SER A 387 38.97 13.53 13.58
C SER A 387 37.68 12.69 13.70
N MET A 388 36.76 12.95 12.73
CA MET A 388 36.06 11.98 11.84
C MET A 388 34.59 12.37 11.58
N VAL A 389 34.39 13.35 10.70
CA VAL A 389 33.13 13.47 9.94
C VAL A 389 33.42 12.97 8.53
N ALA A 390 33.01 11.73 8.24
CA ALA A 390 32.94 11.21 6.88
C ALA A 390 31.66 11.74 6.21
N ALA A 391 31.84 12.26 5.00
CA ALA A 391 30.87 12.97 4.20
C ALA A 391 29.67 12.10 3.76
N SER A 392 28.48 12.69 3.79
CA SER A 392 27.28 12.19 3.11
C SER A 392 27.13 12.93 1.77
N PRO A 393 26.95 12.24 0.62
CA PRO A 393 27.08 12.87 -0.70
C PRO A 393 25.75 13.39 -1.21
N TRP A 394 25.08 14.31 -0.50
CA TRP A 394 23.99 15.10 -1.07
C TRP A 394 24.07 16.53 -0.56
N SER A 395 24.99 17.31 -1.12
CA SER A 395 24.90 18.77 -1.19
C SER A 395 26.14 19.35 -1.85
N THR A 396 26.01 19.84 -3.08
CA THR A 396 26.61 21.12 -3.52
C THR A 396 26.23 21.40 -4.97
N HIS A 397 25.41 22.43 -5.19
CA HIS A 397 25.80 23.65 -5.93
C HIS A 397 24.57 24.51 -6.23
N LEU A 398 24.40 25.60 -5.49
CA LEU A 398 23.80 26.85 -5.99
C LEU A 398 24.23 27.99 -5.06
N LYS A 399 25.08 28.89 -5.58
CA LYS A 399 25.45 30.16 -4.91
C LYS A 399 24.32 31.19 -5.10
N PRO A 400 24.02 32.04 -4.10
CA PRO A 400 23.02 33.09 -4.24
C PRO A 400 23.60 34.34 -4.93
N ARG A 401 22.82 34.98 -5.82
CA ARG A 401 23.06 36.35 -6.30
C ARG A 401 22.28 37.35 -5.42
N PRO A 402 22.83 38.53 -5.11
CA PRO A 402 22.12 39.53 -4.33
C PRO A 402 21.13 40.34 -5.18
N ALA A 403 20.06 40.79 -4.53
CA ALA A 403 19.00 41.63 -5.07
C ALA A 403 19.48 43.08 -5.33
N ALA A 404 18.97 43.71 -6.39
CA ALA A 404 19.12 45.14 -6.65
C ALA A 404 17.76 45.80 -6.86
N ALA A 405 17.64 46.99 -6.27
CA ALA A 405 16.43 47.80 -6.14
C ALA A 405 16.06 48.59 -7.41
N LYS A 406 14.80 49.07 -7.42
CA LYS A 406 14.13 49.90 -8.43
C LYS A 406 14.76 51.28 -8.62
N MET A 407 14.84 51.77 -9.88
CA MET A 407 14.79 53.21 -10.22
C MET A 407 14.21 53.45 -11.64
N ARG A 408 13.66 54.66 -11.83
CA ARG A 408 12.67 55.10 -12.84
C ARG A 408 13.24 55.46 -14.25
N ALA A 409 12.30 55.50 -15.21
CA ALA A 409 12.24 56.01 -16.61
C ALA A 409 12.93 57.38 -16.91
N ALA A 410 13.27 57.88 -18.12
CA ALA A 410 13.28 57.55 -19.59
C ALA A 410 14.10 58.70 -20.33
N PRO A 411 14.04 59.04 -21.66
CA PRO A 411 13.59 58.39 -22.93
C PRO A 411 14.55 58.56 -24.17
N THR A 412 14.04 58.25 -25.39
CA THR A 412 14.43 58.61 -26.80
C THR A 412 15.64 57.90 -27.47
N SER A 413 15.69 57.59 -28.77
CA SER A 413 14.75 57.43 -29.92
C SER A 413 15.52 56.83 -31.13
N VAL A 414 14.78 56.46 -32.20
CA VAL A 414 15.21 56.27 -33.62
C VAL A 414 15.58 54.85 -34.15
N ARG A 415 14.72 54.39 -35.08
CA ARG A 415 14.89 53.38 -36.17
C ARG A 415 15.30 54.12 -37.47
N PRO A 416 15.85 53.51 -38.56
CA PRO A 416 15.18 52.41 -39.29
C PRO A 416 16.02 51.46 -40.21
N ALA A 417 15.28 50.51 -40.82
CA ALA A 417 15.36 49.96 -42.19
C ALA A 417 16.14 48.68 -42.53
N HIS A 418 15.39 47.79 -43.20
CA HIS A 418 15.62 46.50 -43.88
C HIS A 418 16.41 46.65 -45.23
N PRO A 419 16.91 45.59 -45.93
CA PRO A 419 16.12 44.45 -46.45
C PRO A 419 16.75 43.04 -46.60
N SER A 420 15.82 42.08 -46.73
CA SER A 420 15.84 40.69 -47.28
C SER A 420 16.65 40.52 -48.60
N PRO A 421 16.99 39.29 -49.09
CA PRO A 421 15.98 38.30 -49.50
C PRO A 421 16.34 36.78 -49.64
N LEU A 422 15.30 36.01 -50.02
CA LEU A 422 15.23 34.75 -50.80
C LEU A 422 14.97 33.38 -50.11
N ARG A 423 13.82 32.79 -50.52
CA ARG A 423 13.38 31.38 -50.37
C ARG A 423 13.82 30.54 -51.60
N PRO A 424 13.69 29.19 -51.55
CA PRO A 424 12.62 28.56 -52.37
C PRO A 424 11.88 27.40 -51.64
N LYS A 425 10.54 27.41 -51.66
CA LYS A 425 9.60 26.52 -52.41
C LYS A 425 9.54 25.06 -51.92
N PHE A 426 8.53 24.78 -51.10
CA PHE A 426 7.99 23.44 -50.84
C PHE A 426 6.97 23.07 -51.93
N VAL A 427 7.10 21.86 -52.48
CA VAL A 427 6.13 21.21 -53.36
C VAL A 427 5.28 20.29 -52.51
N ALA A 428 3.96 20.39 -52.63
CA ALA A 428 3.01 19.47 -52.00
C ALA A 428 2.87 18.20 -52.86
N HIS A 429 2.95 17.04 -52.23
CA HIS A 429 2.52 15.76 -52.79
C HIS A 429 1.35 15.25 -51.93
N THR A 430 0.21 15.07 -52.59
CA THR A 430 -0.97 14.36 -52.09
C THR A 430 -0.68 12.85 -52.04
N PRO A 431 -1.05 12.12 -50.97
CA PRO A 431 -1.00 10.67 -50.98
C PRO A 431 -2.30 10.04 -51.52
N ASP A 432 -2.09 9.00 -52.32
CA ASP A 432 -3.07 8.10 -52.95
C ASP A 432 -3.89 7.31 -51.90
N PRO A 433 -5.24 7.24 -52.01
CA PRO A 433 -6.09 6.54 -51.05
C PRO A 433 -6.24 5.02 -51.24
N ASN A 434 -5.43 4.34 -52.07
CA ASN A 434 -5.60 2.90 -52.35
C ASN A 434 -4.37 2.00 -52.12
N ALA A 435 -3.68 2.13 -50.98
CA ALA A 435 -2.71 1.13 -50.54
C ALA A 435 -3.29 0.27 -49.39
N ARG A 436 -3.92 -0.85 -49.77
CA ARG A 436 -4.04 -2.03 -48.90
C ARG A 436 -2.80 -2.87 -49.14
N ASP A 437 -2.04 -3.17 -48.09
CA ASP A 437 -1.47 -4.50 -47.87
C ASP A 437 -0.87 -4.62 -46.46
N ALA A 438 -0.95 -5.84 -45.95
CA ALA A 438 -0.85 -6.23 -44.55
C ALA A 438 0.59 -6.69 -44.16
N PRO A 439 0.77 -7.47 -43.07
CA PRO A 439 1.69 -7.19 -41.96
C PRO A 439 3.08 -7.84 -42.12
N SER A 440 4.03 -7.53 -41.22
CA SER A 440 4.90 -8.52 -40.54
C SER A 440 5.98 -7.87 -39.64
N TYR A 441 6.26 -8.59 -38.53
CA TYR A 441 7.35 -8.56 -37.53
C TYR A 441 7.29 -7.56 -36.38
#